data_AF-A0A7V5BHS9-F1
#
_entry.id   AF-A0A7V5BHS9-F1
#
_cell.length_a   1.000
_cell.length_b   1.000
_cell.length_c   1.000
_cell.angle_alpha   90.00
_cell.angle_beta   90.00
_cell.angle_gamma   90.00
#
_symmetry.space_group_name_H-M   'P 1'
#
loop_
_entity.id
_entity.type
_entity.pdbx_description
1 polymer ?
#
loop_
_entity_poly.entity_id
_entity_poly.type
_entity_poly.pdbx_seq_one_letter_code
_entity_poly.pdbx_strand_id
1 'polypeptide(L)' 'MNFHANASLTAVNIAKAAYYLSVEKPQRKAFSMADVKTENYNLFLLDFIFCNSDLKHNSQKMSPLREQVRKIGKIAA' A
#
# COMPACT_ATOMS: atom_id res chain seq x y z
N MET A 1 -12.82 -12.58 -22.79
CA MET A 1 -13.00 -11.32 -22.03
C MET A 1 -13.53 -11.53 -20.60
N ASN A 2 -14.50 -12.42 -20.34
CA ASN A 2 -15.09 -12.61 -19.00
C ASN A 2 -14.08 -12.99 -17.89
N PHE A 3 -13.07 -13.81 -18.20
CA PHE A 3 -12.06 -14.20 -17.22
C PHE A 3 -11.24 -13.02 -16.68
N HIS A 4 -10.76 -12.13 -17.56
CA HIS A 4 -9.94 -10.99 -17.15
C HIS A 4 -10.71 -10.01 -16.26
N ALA A 5 -12.00 -9.78 -16.57
CA ALA A 5 -12.87 -8.94 -15.74
C ALA A 5 -13.09 -9.57 -14.36
N ASN A 6 -13.43 -10.85 -14.30
CA ASN A 6 -13.66 -11.57 -13.04
C ASN A 6 -12.39 -11.68 -12.19
N ALA A 7 -11.24 -11.93 -12.81
CA ALA A 7 -9.94 -11.95 -12.14
C ALA A 7 -9.59 -10.56 -11.58
N SER A 8 -9.81 -9.50 -12.35
CA SER A 8 -9.59 -8.11 -11.91
C SER A 8 -10.47 -7.76 -10.72
N LEU A 9 -11.76 -8.11 -10.77
CA LEU A 9 -12.71 -7.86 -9.68
C LEU A 9 -12.34 -8.63 -8.40
N THR A 10 -11.88 -9.88 -8.57
CA THR A 10 -11.38 -10.71 -7.46
C THR A 10 -10.17 -10.05 -6.80
N ALA A 11 -9.19 -9.60 -7.58
CA ALA A 11 -8.00 -8.92 -7.06
C ALA A 11 -8.36 -7.62 -6.30
N VAL A 12 -9.27 -6.81 -6.84
CA VAL A 12 -9.77 -5.59 -6.19
C VAL A 12 -10.48 -5.92 -4.88
N ASN A 13 -11.33 -6.96 -4.85
CA ASN A 13 -12.03 -7.39 -3.65
C ASN A 13 -11.07 -7.89 -2.57
N ILE A 14 -10.05 -8.67 -2.93
CA ILE A 14 -9.01 -9.13 -2.00
C ILE A 14 -8.24 -7.94 -1.42
N ALA A 15 -7.84 -6.98 -2.25
CA ALA A 15 -7.15 -5.77 -1.79
C ALA A 15 -8.04 -4.95 -0.84
N LYS A 16 -9.31 -4.75 -1.19
CA LYS A 16 -10.26 -4.08 -0.30
C LYS A 16 -10.44 -4.82 1.02
N ALA A 17 -10.48 -6.15 0.99
CA ALA A 17 -10.55 -6.96 2.18
C ALA A 17 -9.33 -6.77 3.08
N ALA A 18 -8.13 -6.92 2.53
CA ALA A 18 -6.88 -6.84 3.28
C ALA A 18 -6.63 -5.45 3.90
N TYR A 19 -6.96 -4.36 3.19
CA TYR A 19 -6.60 -3.00 3.61
C TYR A 19 -7.73 -2.24 4.31
N TYR A 20 -9.00 -2.62 4.10
CA TYR A 20 -10.16 -1.83 4.59
C TYR A 20 -11.14 -2.60 5.48
N LEU A 21 -11.10 -3.94 5.55
CA LEU A 21 -12.01 -4.66 6.47
C LEU A 21 -11.70 -4.42 7.95
N SER A 22 -10.42 -4.20 8.28
CA SER A 22 -9.97 -3.88 9.63
C SER A 22 -10.43 -2.50 10.10
N VAL A 23 -10.75 -1.60 9.18
CA VAL A 23 -11.31 -0.27 9.48
C VAL A 23 -12.80 -0.41 9.76
N GLU A 24 -13.31 0.29 10.76
CA GLU A 24 -14.75 0.28 11.07
C GLU A 24 -15.57 0.87 9.92
N LYS A 25 -16.76 0.31 9.64
CA LYS A 25 -17.65 0.78 8.56
C LYS A 25 -17.81 2.31 8.48
N PRO A 26 -18.07 3.05 9.58
CA PRO A 26 -18.22 4.51 9.52
C PRO A 26 -16.93 5.26 9.15
N GLN A 27 -15.76 4.65 9.31
CA GLN A 27 -14.45 5.28 9.05
C GLN A 27 -13.87 4.89 7.67
N ARG A 28 -14.51 3.96 6.95
CA ARG A 28 -14.06 3.51 5.63
C ARG A 28 -14.32 4.60 4.58
N LYS A 29 -13.24 5.24 4.13
CA LYS A 29 -13.26 6.17 2.99
C LYS A 29 -13.46 5.43 1.66
N ALA A 30 -13.53 6.18 0.55
CA ALA A 30 -13.47 5.61 -0.79
C ALA A 30 -12.22 4.70 -0.93
N PHE A 31 -12.40 3.57 -1.61
CA PHE A 31 -11.31 2.63 -1.88
C PHE A 31 -10.68 2.96 -3.24
N SER A 32 -9.38 3.22 -3.25
CA SER A 32 -8.60 3.46 -4.46
C SER A 32 -7.58 2.34 -4.64
N MET A 33 -7.76 1.51 -5.68
CA MET A 33 -6.78 0.46 -6.01
C MET A 33 -5.44 1.05 -6.46
N ALA A 34 -5.47 2.23 -7.09
CA ALA A 34 -4.27 2.97 -7.47
C ALA A 34 -3.46 3.35 -6.23
N ASP A 35 -4.12 3.86 -5.19
CA ASP A 35 -3.48 4.22 -3.92
C ASP A 35 -2.86 3.01 -3.23
N VAL A 36 -3.60 1.90 -3.12
CA VAL A 36 -3.10 0.66 -2.50
C VAL A 36 -1.86 0.15 -3.24
N LYS A 37 -1.87 0.20 -4.58
CA LYS A 37 -0.71 -0.19 -5.40
C LYS A 37 0.47 0.73 -5.15
N THR A 38 0.26 2.05 -5.12
CA THR A 38 1.31 3.05 -4.86
C THR A 38 1.94 2.85 -3.48
N GLU A 39 1.13 2.66 -2.44
CA GLU A 39 1.64 2.44 -1.08
C GLU A 39 2.54 1.20 -1.00
N ASN A 40 2.09 0.07 -1.57
CA ASN A 40 2.89 -1.15 -1.56
C ASN A 40 4.17 -1.01 -2.37
N TYR A 41 4.10 -0.35 -3.53
CA TYR A 41 5.26 -0.14 -4.37
C TYR A 41 6.31 0.76 -3.68
N ASN A 42 5.87 1.80 -3.00
CA ASN A 42 6.76 2.68 -2.23
C ASN A 42 7.48 1.91 -1.10
N LEU A 43 6.76 1.05 -0.37
CA LEU A 43 7.37 0.21 0.66
C LEU A 43 8.36 -0.80 0.07
N PHE A 44 8.01 -1.42 -1.05
CA PHE A 44 8.90 -2.34 -1.76
C PHE A 44 10.18 -1.64 -2.22
N LEU A 45 10.08 -0.44 -2.82
CA LEU A 45 11.24 0.35 -3.23
C LEU A 45 12.11 0.73 -2.04
N LEU A 46 11.49 1.12 -0.93
CA LEU A 46 12.21 1.46 0.29
C LEU A 46 12.99 0.25 0.81
N ASP A 47 12.35 -0.91 0.91
CA ASP A 47 12.99 -2.17 1.33
C ASP A 47 14.08 -2.60 0.34
N PHE A 48 13.84 -2.44 -0.97
CA PHE A 48 14.83 -2.73 -2.00
C PHE A 48 16.08 -1.84 -1.84
N ILE A 49 15.91 -0.53 -1.67
CA ILE A 49 17.04 0.40 -1.48
C ILE A 49 17.80 0.04 -0.22
N PHE A 50 17.12 -0.22 0.90
CA PHE A 50 17.78 -0.58 2.15
C PHE A 50 18.51 -1.92 2.09
N CYS A 51 17.92 -2.95 1.48
CA CYS A 51 18.58 -4.24 1.31
C CYS A 51 19.81 -4.18 0.40
N ASN A 52 19.83 -3.26 -0.57
CA ASN A 52 20.92 -3.10 -1.53
C ASN A 52 21.92 -1.99 -1.15
N SER A 53 21.74 -1.34 0.00
CA SER A 53 22.67 -0.31 0.50
C SER A 53 23.24 -0.70 1.85
N ASP A 54 24.48 -0.31 2.14
CA ASP A 54 25.13 -0.53 3.45
C ASP A 54 24.53 0.31 4.59
N LEU A 55 23.30 0.82 4.43
CA LEU A 55 22.61 1.67 5.39
C LEU A 55 22.14 0.84 6.58
N LYS A 56 22.81 0.98 7.74
CA LYS A 56 22.38 0.37 8.99
C LYS A 56 21.02 0.91 9.44
N HIS A 57 20.09 -0.01 9.66
CA HIS A 57 18.73 0.24 10.11
C HIS A 57 18.70 0.88 11.52
N ASN A 58 18.33 2.16 11.64
CA ASN A 58 17.94 2.73 12.92
C ASN A 58 16.42 2.60 13.09
N SER A 59 16.00 1.56 13.83
CA SER A 59 14.59 1.15 13.96
C SER A 59 13.69 2.22 14.58
N GLN A 60 14.21 3.06 15.48
CA GLN A 60 13.42 4.09 16.17
C GLN A 60 13.03 5.28 15.28
N LYS A 61 13.91 5.71 14.37
CA LYS A 61 13.63 6.84 13.46
C LYS A 61 12.92 6.41 12.19
N MET A 62 12.96 5.12 11.86
CA MET A 62 12.51 4.64 10.56
C MET A 62 11.00 4.37 10.49
N SER A 63 10.33 4.08 11.60
CA SER A 63 8.87 3.85 11.57
C SER A 63 8.07 5.08 11.09
N PRO A 64 8.30 6.33 11.57
CA PRO A 64 7.58 7.49 11.03
C PRO A 64 7.98 7.81 9.58
N LEU A 65 9.27 7.65 9.23
CA LEU A 65 9.76 7.90 7.87
C LEU A 65 9.17 6.90 6.88
N ARG A 66 9.08 5.61 7.25
CA ARG A 66 8.48 4.56 6.43
C ARG A 66 7.02 4.87 6.13
N GLU A 67 6.27 5.37 7.12
CA GLU A 67 4.87 5.77 6.94
C GLU A 67 4.74 7.02 6.05
N GLN A 68 5.68 7.97 6.11
CA GLN A 68 5.73 9.09 5.18
C GLN A 68 6.00 8.63 3.74
N VAL A 69 7.03 7.80 3.54
CA VAL A 69 7.39 7.24 2.22
C VAL A 69 6.24 6.45 1.63
N ARG A 70 5.58 5.61 2.45
CA ARG A 70 4.39 4.85 2.04
C ARG A 70 3.33 5.75 1.40
N LYS A 71 3.08 6.95 1.96
CA LYS A 71 2.03 7.86 1.51
C LYS A 71 2.42 8.77 0.33
N ILE A 72 3.66 8.74 -0.13
CA ILE A 72 4.11 9.57 -1.26
C ILE A 72 3.30 9.24 -2.51
N GLY A 73 2.83 10.27 -3.21
CA GLY A 73 2.13 10.11 -4.49
C GLY A 73 0.70 9.59 -4.37
N LYS A 74 0.15 9.43 -3.15
CA LYS A 74 -1.29 9.24 -2.98
C LYS A 74 -2.00 10.52 -3.41
N ILE A 75 -2.74 10.44 -4.50
CA ILE A 75 -3.63 11.51 -4.93
C ILE A 75 -4.89 11.30 -4.09
N ALA A 76 -5.18 12.22 -3.18
CA ALA A 76 -6.32 12.11 -2.27
C ALA A 76 -7.59 11.72 -3.05
N ALA A 77 -8.10 10.52 -2.79
CA ALA A 77 -9.39 10.05 -3.27
C ALA A 77 -10.53 10.63 -2.42
#